data_AF-A0A6A0GS34-F1
#
_entry.id   AF-A0A6A0GS34-F1
#
_cell.length_a   1.000
_cell.length_b   1.000
_cell.length_c   1.000
_cell.angle_alpha   90.00
_cell.angle_beta   90.00
_cell.angle_gamma   90.00
#
_symmetry.space_group_name_H-M   'P 1'
#
loop_
_entity.id
_entity.type
_entity.pdbx_description
1 polymer ?
#
loop_
_entity_poly.entity_id
_entity_poly.type
_entity_poly.pdbx_seq_one_letter_code
_entity_poly.pdbx_strand_id
1 'polypeptide(L)'
;MTSFPAIDDKRTAIWGWSYGGYVTAAALARDTKNVFQCGISVAPVTSWIYYDTVYTERYMGLPTPEDNLKAYEASDVTRLADNFKGKDFLLIHGTADDNVHYQQSMMLARALEKADVLFSSQV
;
A
#
# COMPACT_ATOMS: atom_id res chain seq x y z
N MET A 1 -19.77 16.43 -9.15
CA MET A 1 -18.69 16.97 -10.01
C MET A 1 -18.34 15.88 -11.01
N THR A 2 -18.74 16.02 -12.27
CA THR A 2 -18.18 15.23 -13.37
C THR A 2 -17.85 16.22 -14.48
N SER A 3 -16.62 16.73 -14.49
CA SER A 3 -16.19 17.67 -15.54
C SER A 3 -15.68 16.97 -16.79
N PHE A 4 -15.77 15.64 -16.87
CA PHE A 4 -15.33 14.85 -18.03
C PHE A 4 -16.28 13.67 -18.28
N PRO A 5 -17.21 13.77 -19.24
CA PRO A 5 -18.19 12.69 -19.55
C PRO A 5 -17.57 11.35 -19.96
N ALA A 6 -16.29 11.34 -20.35
CA ALA A 6 -15.58 10.15 -20.79
C ALA A 6 -15.07 9.27 -19.62
N ILE A 7 -15.10 9.76 -18.38
CA ILE A 7 -14.65 9.00 -17.21
C ILE A 7 -15.86 8.33 -16.56
N ASP A 8 -15.85 7.00 -16.53
CA ASP A 8 -16.84 6.20 -15.82
C ASP A 8 -16.39 6.01 -14.35
N ASP A 9 -17.09 6.67 -13.43
CA ASP A 9 -16.79 6.65 -12.00
C ASP A 9 -17.02 5.27 -11.35
N LYS A 10 -17.70 4.35 -12.04
CA LYS A 10 -17.94 2.97 -11.57
C LYS A 10 -16.86 1.98 -12.00
N ARG A 11 -15.93 2.39 -12.86
CA ARG A 11 -14.90 1.51 -13.44
C ARG A 11 -13.52 2.18 -13.43
N THR A 12 -13.13 2.70 -12.27
CA THR A 12 -11.80 3.27 -12.06
C THR A 12 -10.92 2.35 -11.23
N ALA A 13 -9.66 2.25 -11.66
CA ALA A 13 -8.64 1.45 -11.00
C ALA A 13 -7.43 2.33 -10.69
N ILE A 14 -6.65 1.94 -9.69
CA ILE A 14 -5.36 2.52 -9.40
C ILE A 14 -4.27 1.45 -9.48
N TRP A 15 -3.12 1.80 -10.05
CA TRP A 15 -1.98 0.89 -10.16
C TRP A 15 -0.68 1.66 -9.99
N GLY A 16 0.32 1.00 -9.40
CA GLY A 16 1.67 1.52 -9.38
C GLY A 16 2.72 0.49 -8.94
N TRP A 17 3.97 0.85 -9.20
CA TRP A 17 5.17 0.09 -8.83
C TRP A 17 5.97 0.84 -7.76
N SER A 18 6.56 0.14 -6.80
CA SER A 18 7.47 0.71 -5.79
C SER A 18 6.71 1.70 -4.92
N TYR A 19 7.14 2.97 -4.87
CA TYR A 19 6.38 4.03 -4.20
C TYR A 19 4.96 4.17 -4.78
N GLY A 20 4.77 3.94 -6.08
CA GLY A 20 3.43 3.88 -6.69
C GLY A 20 2.60 2.71 -6.17
N GLY A 21 3.24 1.58 -5.87
CA GLY A 21 2.60 0.43 -5.22
C GLY A 21 2.17 0.77 -3.80
N TYR A 22 3.03 1.46 -3.03
CA TYR A 22 2.70 2.01 -1.72
C TYR A 22 1.48 2.94 -1.81
N VAL A 23 1.51 3.93 -2.71
CA VAL A 23 0.40 4.90 -2.88
C VAL A 23 -0.89 4.19 -3.30
N THR A 24 -0.82 3.19 -4.19
CA THR A 24 -1.97 2.40 -4.60
C THR A 24 -2.63 1.73 -3.39
N ALA A 25 -1.85 1.00 -2.60
CA ALA A 25 -2.36 0.28 -1.42
C ALA A 25 -2.88 1.27 -0.36
N ALA A 26 -2.13 2.34 -0.11
CA ALA A 26 -2.47 3.42 0.81
C ALA A 26 -3.75 4.17 0.42
N ALA A 27 -3.97 4.42 -0.87
CA ALA A 27 -5.15 5.09 -1.39
C ALA A 27 -6.37 4.17 -1.28
N LEU A 28 -6.24 2.90 -1.69
CA LEU A 28 -7.32 1.93 -1.62
C LEU A 28 -7.80 1.71 -0.17
N ALA A 29 -6.86 1.61 0.78
CA ALA A 29 -7.13 1.45 2.21
C ALA A 29 -7.74 2.71 2.88
N ARG A 30 -7.65 3.89 2.25
CA ARG A 30 -8.17 5.16 2.79
C ARG A 30 -9.33 5.71 1.97
N ASP A 31 -9.76 4.99 0.94
CA ASP A 31 -10.81 5.41 0.03
C ASP A 31 -12.21 5.23 0.64
N THR A 32 -12.62 6.23 1.43
CA THR A 32 -13.95 6.31 2.04
C THR A 32 -15.05 6.71 1.06
N LYS A 33 -14.69 7.15 -0.16
CA LYS A 33 -15.64 7.61 -1.19
C LYS A 33 -15.89 6.56 -2.27
N ASN A 34 -15.25 5.39 -2.18
CA ASN A 34 -15.30 4.34 -3.21
C ASN A 34 -14.96 4.88 -4.60
N VAL A 35 -13.93 5.73 -4.68
CA VAL A 35 -13.38 6.22 -5.95
C VAL A 35 -12.87 5.03 -6.74
N PHE A 36 -12.03 4.19 -6.15
CA PHE A 36 -11.39 3.07 -6.83
C PHE A 36 -12.11 1.76 -6.51
N GLN A 37 -12.47 1.04 -7.58
CA GLN A 37 -13.09 -0.28 -7.47
C GLN A 37 -12.04 -1.39 -7.29
N CYS A 38 -10.86 -1.21 -7.89
CA CYS A 38 -9.74 -2.14 -7.72
C CYS A 38 -8.39 -1.44 -7.68
N GLY A 39 -7.39 -2.15 -7.13
CA GLY A 39 -6.01 -1.68 -7.03
C GLY A 39 -5.00 -2.77 -7.34
N ILE A 40 -3.93 -2.42 -8.07
CA ILE A 40 -2.81 -3.32 -8.34
C ILE A 40 -1.53 -2.70 -7.77
N SER A 41 -0.90 -3.37 -6.81
CA SER A 41 0.30 -2.89 -6.13
C SER A 41 1.48 -3.78 -6.45
N VAL A 42 2.49 -3.23 -7.13
CA VAL A 42 3.69 -3.97 -7.58
C VAL A 42 4.91 -3.53 -6.78
N ALA A 43 5.63 -4.49 -6.18
CA ALA A 43 6.79 -4.28 -5.32
C ALA A 43 6.63 -3.10 -4.33
N PRO A 44 5.54 -3.02 -3.54
CA PRO A 44 5.29 -1.85 -2.70
C PRO A 44 6.20 -1.80 -1.48
N VAL A 45 6.57 -0.59 -1.06
CA VAL A 45 6.84 -0.34 0.36
C VAL A 45 5.51 -0.43 1.10
N THR A 46 5.45 -1.19 2.20
CA THR A 46 4.23 -1.37 3.01
C THR A 46 4.41 -0.81 4.42
N SER A 47 5.63 -0.85 4.94
CA SER A 47 6.05 -0.15 6.15
C SER A 47 7.45 0.42 5.95
N TRP A 48 7.62 1.67 6.37
CA TRP A 48 8.86 2.41 6.19
C TRP A 48 9.99 1.89 7.09
N ILE A 49 9.68 1.16 8.16
CA ILE A 49 10.69 0.54 9.02
C ILE A 49 11.50 -0.57 8.32
N TYR A 50 11.01 -1.06 7.16
CA TYR A 50 11.69 -2.12 6.40
C TYR A 50 12.46 -1.61 5.19
N TYR A 51 12.46 -0.30 4.93
CA TYR A 51 13.21 0.29 3.81
C TYR A 51 14.53 0.90 4.30
N ASP A 52 15.45 1.20 3.38
CA ASP A 52 16.79 1.63 3.75
C ASP A 52 16.81 2.97 4.50
N THR A 53 17.83 3.17 5.33
CA THR A 53 17.96 4.36 6.17
C THR A 53 18.20 5.63 5.34
N VAL A 54 18.98 5.57 4.26
CA VAL A 54 19.37 6.74 3.46
C VAL A 54 18.14 7.38 2.82
N TYR A 55 17.26 6.58 2.23
CA TYR A 55 16.01 7.07 1.66
C TYR A 55 15.03 7.45 2.77
N THR A 56 14.80 6.54 3.70
CA THR A 56 13.68 6.69 4.65
C THR A 56 13.92 7.84 5.62
N GLU A 57 15.08 7.91 6.27
CA GLU A 57 15.37 8.98 7.24
C GLU A 57 15.42 10.36 6.57
N ARG A 58 15.85 10.42 5.30
CA ARG A 58 15.86 11.67 4.53
C ARG A 58 14.47 12.30 4.37
N TYR A 59 13.42 11.49 4.24
CA TYR A 59 12.05 11.97 4.00
C TYR A 59 11.13 11.84 5.21
N MET A 60 11.38 10.87 6.08
CA MET A 60 10.54 10.52 7.23
C MET A 60 11.19 10.83 8.58
N GLY A 61 12.47 11.24 8.65
CA GLY A 61 13.16 11.39 9.93
C GLY A 61 13.35 10.06 10.66
N LEU A 62 13.66 10.09 11.96
CA LEU A 62 13.92 8.88 12.74
C LEU A 62 12.62 8.25 13.27
N PRO A 63 12.52 6.91 13.29
CA PRO A 63 11.36 6.19 13.82
C PRO A 63 11.41 6.10 15.36
N THR A 64 11.67 7.21 16.05
CA THR A 64 11.71 7.28 17.53
C THR A 64 10.51 8.06 18.07
N PRO A 65 10.08 7.80 19.33
CA PRO A 65 8.99 8.55 19.96
C PRO A 65 9.22 10.06 20.01
N GLU A 66 10.48 10.48 20.09
CA GLU A 66 10.91 11.89 20.18
C GLU A 66 10.94 12.59 18.81
N ASP A 67 10.93 11.84 17.71
CA ASP A 67 10.95 12.35 16.34
C ASP A 67 9.65 11.98 15.62
N ASN A 68 9.68 11.03 14.66
CA ASN A 68 8.56 10.84 13.74
C ASN A 68 7.89 9.46 13.78
N LEU A 69 8.03 8.71 14.88
CA LEU A 69 7.42 7.37 15.03
C LEU A 69 5.93 7.33 14.68
N LYS A 70 5.16 8.35 15.06
CA LYS A 70 3.72 8.43 14.73
C LYS A 70 3.45 8.45 13.22
N ALA A 71 4.29 9.10 12.43
CA ALA A 71 4.13 9.11 10.98
C ALA A 71 4.51 7.75 10.37
N TYR A 72 5.57 7.09 10.88
CA TYR A 72 5.90 5.71 10.50
C TYR A 72 4.70 4.79 10.74
N GLU A 73 4.06 4.87 11.92
CA GLU A 73 2.87 4.08 12.23
C GLU A 73 1.65 4.45 11.38
N ALA A 74 1.40 5.74 11.15
CA ALA A 74 0.23 6.20 10.40
C ALA A 74 0.33 5.92 8.89
N SER A 75 1.54 5.76 8.38
CA SER A 75 1.83 5.44 6.98
C SER A 75 1.97 3.94 6.72
N ASP A 76 2.14 3.11 7.76
CA ASP A 76 2.18 1.66 7.65
C ASP A 76 0.85 1.10 7.13
N VAL A 77 0.87 0.58 5.90
CA VAL A 77 -0.30 0.03 5.22
C VAL A 77 -0.76 -1.28 5.85
N THR A 78 0.14 -2.04 6.49
CA THR A 78 -0.21 -3.30 7.15
C THR A 78 -1.17 -3.07 8.33
N ARG A 79 -1.13 -1.88 8.95
CA ARG A 79 -2.06 -1.47 10.02
C ARG A 79 -3.44 -1.08 9.51
N LEU A 80 -3.61 -0.99 8.18
CA LEU A 80 -4.86 -0.63 7.52
C LEU A 80 -5.52 -1.82 6.81
N ALA A 81 -5.07 -3.06 7.09
CA ALA A 81 -5.52 -4.27 6.41
C ALA A 81 -7.05 -4.43 6.40
N ASP A 82 -7.73 -4.16 7.52
CA ASP A 82 -9.20 -4.22 7.61
C ASP A 82 -9.92 -3.32 6.59
N ASN A 83 -9.30 -2.22 6.17
CA ASN A 83 -9.91 -1.27 5.26
C ASN A 83 -9.93 -1.75 3.80
N PHE A 84 -9.28 -2.88 3.50
CA PHE A 84 -9.33 -3.52 2.19
C PHE A 84 -10.59 -4.40 2.01
N LYS A 85 -11.42 -4.57 3.05
CA LYS A 85 -12.67 -5.33 2.95
C LYS A 85 -13.57 -4.79 1.84
N GLY A 86 -13.96 -5.67 0.91
CA GLY A 86 -14.80 -5.32 -0.24
C GLY A 86 -14.07 -4.59 -1.36
N LYS A 87 -12.73 -4.53 -1.34
CA LYS A 87 -11.90 -3.99 -2.42
C LYS A 87 -11.24 -5.13 -3.20
N ASP A 88 -11.22 -5.02 -4.52
CA ASP A 88 -10.45 -5.96 -5.36
C ASP A 88 -8.98 -5.53 -5.39
N PHE A 89 -8.12 -6.30 -4.73
CA PHE A 89 -6.71 -5.98 -4.58
C PHE A 89 -5.80 -7.08 -5.14
N LEU A 90 -4.85 -6.69 -6.00
CA LEU A 90 -3.79 -7.55 -6.52
C LEU A 90 -2.43 -7.07 -6.02
N LEU A 91 -1.73 -7.94 -5.29
CA LEU A 91 -0.38 -7.70 -4.77
C LEU A 91 0.65 -8.50 -5.57
N ILE A 92 1.60 -7.81 -6.20
CA ILE A 92 2.65 -8.43 -7.03
C ILE A 92 4.01 -8.11 -6.46
N HIS A 93 4.91 -9.08 -6.33
CA HIS A 93 6.27 -8.82 -5.86
C HIS A 93 7.24 -9.93 -6.24
N GLY A 94 8.38 -9.59 -6.85
CA GLY A 94 9.46 -10.55 -7.12
C GLY A 94 10.19 -10.98 -5.85
N THR A 95 10.44 -12.28 -5.70
CA THR A 95 11.08 -12.86 -4.48
C THR A 95 12.54 -12.48 -4.27
N ALA A 96 13.23 -12.04 -5.32
CA ALA A 96 14.64 -11.67 -5.27
C ALA A 96 14.87 -10.14 -5.34
N ASP A 97 13.87 -9.32 -5.02
CA ASP A 97 14.02 -7.87 -4.98
C ASP A 97 14.98 -7.46 -3.84
N ASP A 98 16.12 -6.90 -4.24
CA ASP A 98 17.22 -6.49 -3.36
C ASP A 98 17.10 -5.03 -2.91
N ASN A 99 16.09 -4.29 -3.38
CA ASN A 99 15.86 -2.89 -3.04
C ASN A 99 14.59 -2.72 -2.20
N VAL A 100 13.41 -3.07 -2.73
CA VAL A 100 12.19 -3.16 -1.94
C VAL A 100 12.04 -4.63 -1.56
N HIS A 101 12.60 -5.05 -0.43
CA HIS A 101 12.59 -6.47 -0.07
C HIS A 101 11.20 -7.09 -0.08
N TYR A 102 11.09 -8.33 -0.57
CA TYR A 102 9.86 -9.13 -0.61
C TYR A 102 9.14 -9.21 0.75
N GLN A 103 9.87 -9.04 1.86
CA GLN A 103 9.33 -8.85 3.20
C GLN A 103 8.17 -7.85 3.26
N GLN A 104 8.23 -6.77 2.48
CA GLN A 104 7.17 -5.76 2.42
C GLN A 104 5.82 -6.40 2.00
N SER A 105 5.79 -7.07 0.85
CA SER A 105 4.56 -7.75 0.41
C SER A 105 4.15 -8.89 1.32
N MET A 106 5.11 -9.66 1.88
CA MET A 106 4.79 -10.71 2.85
C MET A 106 4.10 -10.17 4.10
N MET A 107 4.57 -9.05 4.63
CA MET A 107 3.99 -8.45 5.84
C MET A 107 2.58 -7.91 5.59
N LEU A 108 2.33 -7.31 4.41
CA LEU A 108 0.98 -6.90 4.02
C LEU A 108 0.06 -8.09 3.78
N ALA A 109 0.51 -9.11 3.05
CA ALA A 109 -0.25 -10.34 2.83
C ALA A 109 -0.66 -10.99 4.16
N ARG A 110 0.29 -11.13 5.09
CA ARG A 110 0.02 -11.65 6.44
C ARG A 110 -1.00 -10.81 7.22
N ALA A 111 -0.95 -9.48 7.08
CA ALA A 111 -1.90 -8.60 7.75
C ALA A 111 -3.31 -8.72 7.16
N LEU A 112 -3.42 -8.81 5.83
CA LEU A 112 -4.68 -9.05 5.12
C LEU A 112 -5.31 -10.40 5.50
N GLU A 113 -4.51 -11.47 5.53
CA GLU A 113 -4.95 -12.80 5.98
C GLU A 113 -5.47 -12.78 7.41
N LYS A 114 -4.75 -12.14 8.34
CA LYS A 114 -5.19 -11.99 9.74
C LYS A 114 -6.49 -11.20 9.89
N ALA A 115 -6.75 -10.27 8.97
CA ALA A 115 -7.95 -9.44 8.95
C ALA A 115 -9.13 -10.10 8.20
N ASP A 116 -8.96 -11.34 7.71
CA ASP A 116 -9.92 -12.06 6.87
C ASP A 116 -10.30 -11.28 5.60
N VAL A 117 -9.28 -10.71 4.94
CA VAL A 117 -9.42 -9.96 3.70
C VAL A 117 -8.91 -10.79 2.53
N LEU A 118 -9.80 -11.02 1.56
CA LEU A 118 -9.44 -11.66 0.30
C LEU A 118 -8.65 -10.70 -0.58
N PHE A 119 -7.55 -11.20 -1.16
CA PHE A 119 -6.75 -10.51 -2.16
C PHE A 119 -6.15 -11.54 -3.13
N SER A 120 -5.75 -11.07 -4.31
CA SER A 120 -4.97 -11.89 -5.26
C SER A 120 -3.48 -11.59 -5.11
N SER A 121 -2.62 -12.57 -5.38
CA SER A 121 -1.17 -12.37 -5.39
C SER A 121 -0.49 -12.98 -6.61
N GLN A 122 0.62 -12.37 -7.02
CA GLN A 122 1.56 -12.90 -8.01
C GLN A 122 3.00 -12.68 -7.53
N VAL A 123 3.86 -13.65 -7.80
CA VAL A 123 5.26 -13.69 -7.34
C VAL A 123 6.19 -13.87 -8.53
#